data_AF-A0A1Z7YXV6-F1
#
_entry.id   AF-A0A1Z7YXV6-F1
#
_cell.length_a   1.000
_cell.length_b   1.000
_cell.length_c   1.000
_cell.angle_alpha   90.00
_cell.angle_beta   90.00
_cell.angle_gamma   90.00
#
_symmetry.space_group_name_H-M   'P 1'
#
loop_
_entity.id
_entity.type
_entity.pdbx_description
1 polymer ?
#
loop_
_entity_poly.entity_id
_entity_poly.type
_entity_poly.pdbx_seq_one_letter_code
_entity_poly.pdbx_strand_id
1 'polypeptide(L)'
;MKSPNSLCQITGYTQYYFNILLCLAFILFSLNIFSQQIAFPTAYGAGSSVTGGRTGTVYHVTNLNNSGTGSFRDAVSASNRIIVFDVSGTIEITSNLSITADNLTIAGQSAPQGGITVTGKVVYFQNANNIILRYLRFRPDYNSSGNVDALNVINCIDFIIDHCSISWGGDEAFSLIGSSSNVTVQNCILGESATGMLAGDSNNAISDNFSVIGNLWYNISHRFPNVNASRTDVINNVVHNWYTRLMVVSAHDNTHLNEINNYYQSGTKTGAPRSPNWSVNWLDIGSSSQRSNIRIYTDGNVYPSFLTEAGDDWSLYVHRFNVNSGAYAGTNQWNDANTDFQLLAPLALLGNAPPITSAAEALTNVPLNAGANKYLNSDSSADTFHDNVDSIYITNVIDGTSESYSYPPVNIVNKQSYINFHNSVNSAPINSRGGSYYASSADIPETWFAANVPNGATAMDLAPTGYTWLEEFLNGVDSSQGSNGITTNAGNDVTTCEGESTTLTASGGSTYLWNTGATTASIAVNPNTTTTYTVTAFDVTGTNSDSDDVTVTIDALPTANAGNNVETCLGTAVTLIASGGTSYLWNTGVTTQSISVNPNVTTTYSVEVTQNGCSDTDAVIVTVNPIPVI
;
A
#
# COMPACT_ATOMS: atom_id res chain seq x y z
N MET A 1 58.78 -56.80 25.14
CA MET A 1 58.22 -55.52 24.66
C MET A 1 57.22 -55.82 23.55
N LYS A 2 55.93 -55.66 23.81
CA LYS A 2 54.84 -55.69 22.83
C LYS A 2 53.97 -54.47 23.11
N SER A 3 53.72 -53.62 22.10
CA SER A 3 52.59 -52.69 22.13
C SER A 3 51.49 -53.23 21.19
N PRO A 4 50.20 -53.18 21.57
CA PRO A 4 49.11 -53.37 20.65
C PRO A 4 48.29 -52.09 20.42
N ASN A 5 48.02 -51.85 19.14
CA ASN A 5 46.74 -51.42 18.53
C ASN A 5 46.06 -50.13 19.02
N SER A 6 46.37 -49.03 18.35
CA SER A 6 45.66 -47.75 18.37
C SER A 6 44.52 -47.61 17.32
N LEU A 7 44.03 -48.71 16.75
CA LEU A 7 43.04 -48.68 15.65
C LEU A 7 41.58 -48.96 16.07
N CYS A 8 41.30 -49.23 17.35
CA CYS A 8 39.95 -49.61 17.80
C CYS A 8 39.16 -48.50 18.54
N GLN A 9 39.72 -47.31 18.70
CA GLN A 9 39.01 -46.19 19.35
C GLN A 9 38.42 -45.16 18.37
N ILE A 10 38.86 -45.11 17.10
CA ILE A 10 38.43 -44.06 16.16
C ILE A 10 37.04 -44.35 15.56
N THR A 11 36.63 -45.61 15.45
CA THR A 11 35.35 -46.03 14.86
C THR A 11 34.13 -45.81 15.76
N GLY A 12 34.31 -45.89 17.09
CA GLY A 12 33.23 -45.67 18.05
C GLY A 12 32.78 -44.21 18.13
N TYR A 13 33.73 -43.26 18.08
CA TYR A 13 33.42 -41.83 18.09
C TYR A 13 32.76 -41.38 16.77
N THR A 14 33.24 -41.84 15.61
CA THR A 14 32.64 -41.48 14.31
C THR A 14 31.20 -41.93 14.20
N GLN A 15 30.83 -43.09 14.73
CA GLN A 15 29.46 -43.59 14.70
C GLN A 15 28.55 -42.86 15.71
N TYR A 16 29.09 -42.42 16.86
CA TYR A 16 28.38 -41.59 17.83
C TYR A 16 28.10 -40.18 17.26
N TYR A 17 29.08 -39.55 16.61
CA TYR A 17 28.90 -38.26 15.95
C TYR A 17 27.99 -38.37 14.72
N PHE A 18 28.05 -39.46 13.95
CA PHE A 18 27.15 -39.71 12.82
C PHE A 18 25.70 -39.87 13.29
N ASN A 19 25.45 -40.59 14.40
CA ASN A 19 24.10 -40.72 14.97
C ASN A 19 23.59 -39.40 15.58
N ILE A 20 24.46 -38.58 16.18
CA ILE A 20 24.08 -37.23 16.66
C ILE A 20 23.79 -36.31 15.48
N LEU A 21 24.58 -36.35 14.40
CA LEU A 21 24.32 -35.61 13.16
C LEU A 21 23.05 -36.09 12.45
N LEU A 22 22.74 -37.39 12.47
CA LEU A 22 21.51 -37.95 11.90
C LEU A 22 20.29 -37.58 12.76
N CYS A 23 20.41 -37.58 14.09
CA CYS A 23 19.37 -37.09 14.99
C CYS A 23 19.18 -35.57 14.88
N LEU A 24 20.24 -34.78 14.76
CA LEU A 24 20.16 -33.35 14.47
C LEU A 24 19.56 -33.08 13.09
N ALA A 25 19.89 -33.88 12.08
CA ALA A 25 19.29 -33.81 10.75
C ALA A 25 17.81 -34.20 10.77
N PHE A 26 17.40 -35.19 11.57
CA PHE A 26 15.99 -35.54 11.78
C PHE A 26 15.24 -34.48 12.61
N ILE A 27 15.88 -33.87 13.61
CA ILE A 27 15.31 -32.75 14.37
C ILE A 27 15.15 -31.51 13.48
N LEU A 28 16.14 -31.22 12.61
CA LEU A 28 16.09 -30.17 11.59
C LEU A 28 15.09 -30.47 10.46
N PHE A 29 14.85 -31.75 10.11
CA PHE A 29 13.79 -32.15 9.17
C PHE A 29 12.38 -32.16 9.78
N SER A 30 12.26 -32.12 11.11
CA SER A 30 10.97 -32.08 11.82
C SER A 30 10.55 -30.69 12.29
N LEU A 31 11.41 -29.68 12.12
CA LEU A 31 11.01 -28.29 12.24
C LEU A 31 10.44 -27.85 10.90
N ASN A 32 9.18 -28.19 10.65
CA ASN A 32 8.39 -27.38 9.73
C ASN A 32 8.33 -25.99 10.35
N ILE A 33 9.20 -25.09 9.90
CA ILE A 33 9.08 -23.66 10.16
C ILE A 33 7.85 -23.23 9.37
N PHE A 34 6.67 -23.39 9.98
CA PHE A 34 5.48 -22.74 9.45
C PHE A 34 5.72 -21.24 9.59
N SER A 35 5.65 -20.52 8.46
CA SER A 35 5.56 -19.07 8.48
C SER A 35 4.40 -18.67 9.40
N GLN A 36 4.56 -17.60 10.17
CA GLN A 36 3.50 -17.12 11.05
C GLN A 36 2.24 -16.82 10.23
N GLN A 37 1.11 -17.40 10.62
CA GLN A 37 -0.18 -17.16 9.96
C GLN A 37 -0.54 -15.68 10.05
N ILE A 38 -0.65 -15.01 8.89
CA ILE A 38 -1.08 -13.60 8.82
C ILE A 38 -2.55 -13.45 9.24
N ALA A 39 -2.97 -12.23 9.59
CA ALA A 39 -4.27 -11.91 10.16
C ALA A 39 -5.44 -12.38 9.28
N PHE A 40 -5.33 -12.17 7.97
CA PHE A 40 -6.24 -12.60 6.90
C PHE A 40 -5.45 -12.53 5.57
N PRO A 41 -5.92 -13.15 4.47
CA PRO A 41 -5.12 -13.32 3.25
C PRO A 41 -4.54 -12.04 2.66
N THR A 42 -5.27 -10.92 2.80
CA THR A 42 -4.89 -9.60 2.30
C THR A 42 -4.40 -8.65 3.41
N ALA A 43 -3.94 -9.20 4.54
CA ALA A 43 -3.38 -8.41 5.63
C ALA A 43 -1.93 -8.02 5.30
N TYR A 44 -1.67 -6.72 5.20
CA TYR A 44 -0.36 -6.15 4.88
C TYR A 44 0.19 -5.32 6.03
N GLY A 45 1.43 -4.86 5.88
CA GLY A 45 2.03 -3.90 6.79
C GLY A 45 2.39 -4.47 8.16
N ALA A 46 2.76 -3.57 9.07
CA ALA A 46 3.22 -3.88 10.42
C ALA A 46 2.26 -4.74 11.27
N GLY A 47 0.95 -4.60 11.04
CA GLY A 47 -0.12 -5.34 11.73
C GLY A 47 -0.53 -6.64 11.02
N SER A 48 0.13 -7.02 9.93
CA SER A 48 -0.24 -8.20 9.14
C SER A 48 -0.17 -9.53 9.91
N SER A 49 0.64 -9.63 10.96
CA SER A 49 0.81 -10.86 11.74
C SER A 49 -0.12 -10.96 12.97
N VAL A 50 -1.01 -9.98 13.16
CA VAL A 50 -1.98 -9.94 14.27
C VAL A 50 -2.87 -11.17 14.21
N THR A 51 -3.14 -11.80 15.35
CA THR A 51 -3.99 -13.01 15.40
C THR A 51 -5.42 -12.71 15.83
N GLY A 52 -5.65 -11.55 16.46
CA GLY A 52 -6.97 -11.17 16.95
C GLY A 52 -7.53 -12.20 17.93
N GLY A 53 -8.77 -12.61 17.69
CA GLY A 53 -9.49 -13.61 18.48
C GLY A 53 -9.28 -15.07 18.05
N ARG A 54 -8.31 -15.41 17.20
CA ARG A 54 -8.13 -16.73 16.53
C ARG A 54 -8.13 -17.97 17.45
N THR A 55 -7.96 -17.83 18.76
CA THR A 55 -8.02 -18.94 19.73
C THR A 55 -9.08 -18.73 20.81
N GLY A 56 -9.99 -17.79 20.58
CA GLY A 56 -10.98 -17.31 21.53
C GLY A 56 -12.34 -17.96 21.35
N THR A 57 -13.37 -17.24 21.79
CA THR A 57 -14.78 -17.64 21.63
C THR A 57 -15.48 -16.74 20.61
N VAL A 58 -16.43 -17.29 19.88
CA VAL A 58 -17.28 -16.49 18.99
C VAL A 58 -18.35 -15.77 19.82
N TYR A 59 -18.58 -14.48 19.52
CA TYR A 59 -19.62 -13.67 20.13
C TYR A 59 -20.49 -13.03 19.04
N HIS A 60 -21.79 -13.26 19.12
CA HIS A 60 -22.76 -12.74 18.16
C HIS A 60 -23.38 -11.44 18.65
N VAL A 61 -23.20 -10.38 17.86
CA VAL A 61 -23.98 -9.15 17.99
C VAL A 61 -25.34 -9.39 17.33
N THR A 62 -26.38 -9.49 18.14
CA THR A 62 -27.75 -9.86 17.73
C THR A 62 -28.73 -8.71 17.78
N ASN A 63 -28.31 -7.53 18.25
CA ASN A 63 -29.14 -6.33 18.30
C ASN A 63 -28.30 -5.05 18.18
N LEU A 64 -28.97 -3.96 17.80
CA LEU A 64 -28.37 -2.64 17.61
C LEU A 64 -28.46 -1.76 18.87
N ASN A 65 -28.77 -2.34 20.04
CA ASN A 65 -28.89 -1.56 21.27
C ASN A 65 -27.53 -0.98 21.68
N ASN A 66 -27.54 0.18 22.33
CA ASN A 66 -26.33 0.80 22.90
C ASN A 66 -25.58 -0.12 23.90
N SER A 67 -26.30 -0.98 24.63
CA SER A 67 -25.74 -1.86 25.67
C SER A 67 -26.63 -3.06 25.96
N GLY A 68 -26.11 -3.99 26.78
CA GLY A 68 -26.81 -5.21 27.19
C GLY A 68 -26.43 -6.41 26.32
N THR A 69 -26.92 -7.59 26.70
CA THR A 69 -26.60 -8.85 26.02
C THR A 69 -26.91 -8.80 24.53
N GLY A 70 -25.97 -9.28 23.72
CA GLY A 70 -26.06 -9.27 22.26
C GLY A 70 -25.78 -7.90 21.60
N SER A 71 -25.47 -6.86 22.37
CA SER A 71 -25.03 -5.57 21.80
C SER A 71 -23.54 -5.58 21.42
N PHE A 72 -23.14 -4.67 20.53
CA PHE A 72 -21.71 -4.46 20.21
C PHE A 72 -20.89 -4.05 21.44
N ARG A 73 -21.45 -3.23 22.33
CA ARG A 73 -20.78 -2.83 23.58
C ARG A 73 -20.50 -4.03 24.49
N ASP A 74 -21.42 -4.98 24.57
CA ASP A 74 -21.19 -6.22 25.32
C ASP A 74 -20.17 -7.12 24.62
N ALA A 75 -20.22 -7.19 23.29
CA ALA A 75 -19.29 -7.98 22.48
C ALA A 75 -17.82 -7.61 22.73
N VAL A 76 -17.51 -6.32 22.73
CA VAL A 76 -16.15 -5.78 22.92
C VAL A 76 -15.72 -5.65 24.39
N SER A 77 -16.57 -6.05 25.34
CA SER A 77 -16.30 -5.87 26.77
C SER A 77 -15.34 -6.90 27.38
N ALA A 78 -15.04 -8.00 26.67
CA ALA A 78 -14.15 -9.03 27.16
C ALA A 78 -13.21 -9.54 26.07
N SER A 79 -12.01 -9.95 26.49
CA SER A 79 -10.91 -10.40 25.62
C SER A 79 -11.17 -11.77 25.00
N ASN A 80 -10.33 -12.13 24.02
CA ASN A 80 -10.30 -13.44 23.36
C ASN A 80 -11.62 -13.76 22.65
N ARG A 81 -12.07 -12.85 21.77
CA ARG A 81 -13.33 -13.00 21.04
C ARG A 81 -13.19 -12.79 19.54
N ILE A 82 -13.89 -13.62 18.78
CA ILE A 82 -14.26 -13.31 17.38
C ILE A 82 -15.69 -12.79 17.41
N ILE A 83 -15.86 -11.51 17.10
CA ILE A 83 -17.13 -10.80 17.14
C ILE A 83 -17.71 -10.79 15.73
N VAL A 84 -18.86 -11.44 15.58
CA VAL A 84 -19.65 -11.50 14.34
C VAL A 84 -21.00 -10.81 14.53
N PHE A 85 -21.63 -10.39 13.43
CA PHE A 85 -22.85 -9.59 13.44
C PHE A 85 -24.00 -10.34 12.76
N ASP A 86 -25.06 -10.61 13.51
CA ASP A 86 -26.28 -11.23 12.99
C ASP A 86 -27.31 -10.20 12.51
N VAL A 87 -27.02 -8.92 12.72
CA VAL A 87 -27.87 -7.79 12.35
C VAL A 87 -27.05 -6.77 11.55
N SER A 88 -27.73 -5.99 10.72
CA SER A 88 -27.13 -4.82 10.05
C SER A 88 -27.93 -3.55 10.37
N GLY A 89 -27.26 -2.41 10.34
CA GLY A 89 -27.84 -1.09 10.63
C GLY A 89 -26.92 -0.21 11.46
N THR A 90 -27.53 0.74 12.15
CA THR A 90 -26.80 1.76 12.93
C THR A 90 -26.90 1.48 14.42
N ILE A 91 -25.76 1.45 15.09
CA ILE A 91 -25.64 1.34 16.55
C ILE A 91 -25.34 2.74 17.09
N GLU A 92 -26.33 3.34 17.73
CA GLU A 92 -26.17 4.63 18.41
C GLU A 92 -25.63 4.41 19.83
N ILE A 93 -24.35 4.77 20.04
CA ILE A 93 -23.74 4.74 21.37
C ILE A 93 -23.96 6.06 22.11
N THR A 94 -24.56 5.99 23.30
CA THR A 94 -25.00 7.19 24.05
C THR A 94 -23.96 7.69 25.07
N SER A 95 -22.92 6.89 25.31
CA SER A 95 -21.73 7.24 26.09
C SER A 95 -20.48 6.75 25.37
N ASN A 96 -19.34 7.40 25.62
CA ASN A 96 -18.04 6.98 25.07
C ASN A 96 -17.84 5.46 25.30
N LEU A 97 -17.35 4.78 24.28
CA LEU A 97 -17.07 3.35 24.31
C LEU A 97 -15.56 3.15 24.36
N SER A 98 -15.04 2.93 25.57
CA SER A 98 -13.65 2.50 25.77
C SER A 98 -13.56 0.99 25.67
N ILE A 99 -12.88 0.51 24.62
CA ILE A 99 -12.53 -0.88 24.38
C ILE A 99 -11.12 -1.09 24.92
N THR A 100 -11.02 -1.89 25.98
CA THR A 100 -9.75 -2.19 26.67
C THR A 100 -9.46 -3.69 26.71
N ALA A 101 -10.24 -4.48 25.98
CA ALA A 101 -10.10 -5.93 25.89
C ALA A 101 -9.09 -6.28 24.79
N ASP A 102 -8.27 -7.29 25.05
CA ASP A 102 -7.24 -7.80 24.13
C ASP A 102 -7.77 -8.95 23.26
N ASN A 103 -7.04 -9.30 22.20
CA ASN A 103 -7.28 -10.51 21.39
C ASN A 103 -8.69 -10.51 20.79
N LEU A 104 -9.03 -9.46 20.04
CA LEU A 104 -10.33 -9.30 19.40
C LEU A 104 -10.22 -9.38 17.88
N THR A 105 -11.10 -10.15 17.26
CA THR A 105 -11.41 -10.00 15.83
C THR A 105 -12.81 -9.42 15.72
N ILE A 106 -12.95 -8.22 15.18
CA ILE A 106 -14.23 -7.52 14.96
C ILE A 106 -14.53 -7.59 13.47
N ALA A 107 -15.37 -8.56 13.07
CA ALA A 107 -15.60 -8.92 11.68
C ALA A 107 -16.89 -8.30 11.12
N GLY A 108 -16.86 -7.03 10.74
CA GLY A 108 -18.02 -6.31 10.20
C GLY A 108 -18.62 -6.91 8.94
N GLN A 109 -17.82 -7.61 8.13
CA GLN A 109 -18.28 -8.26 6.90
C GLN A 109 -19.24 -9.43 7.15
N SER A 110 -19.30 -9.94 8.38
CA SER A 110 -20.29 -10.97 8.77
C SER A 110 -21.72 -10.43 8.83
N ALA A 111 -21.87 -9.11 9.02
CA ALA A 111 -23.18 -8.46 9.05
C ALA A 111 -23.94 -8.74 7.74
N PRO A 112 -25.27 -8.87 7.79
CA PRO A 112 -26.09 -8.87 6.57
C PRO A 112 -25.90 -7.60 5.72
N GLN A 113 -26.48 -7.59 4.52
CA GLN A 113 -26.53 -6.42 3.64
C GLN A 113 -26.85 -5.13 4.43
N GLY A 114 -26.07 -4.08 4.18
CA GLY A 114 -26.11 -2.81 4.91
C GLY A 114 -24.92 -2.62 5.86
N GLY A 115 -24.37 -3.70 6.41
CA GLY A 115 -23.25 -3.64 7.34
C GLY A 115 -23.57 -2.93 8.66
N ILE A 116 -22.53 -2.54 9.40
CA ILE A 116 -22.66 -1.86 10.71
C ILE A 116 -22.07 -0.47 10.65
N THR A 117 -22.86 0.51 11.11
CA THR A 117 -22.36 1.85 11.41
C THR A 117 -22.48 2.12 12.91
N VAL A 118 -21.41 2.61 13.54
CA VAL A 118 -21.40 3.07 14.94
C VAL A 118 -21.42 4.60 14.95
N THR A 119 -22.39 5.19 15.66
CA THR A 119 -22.64 6.64 15.72
C THR A 119 -22.92 7.13 17.14
N GLY A 120 -23.04 8.44 17.33
CA GLY A 120 -23.33 9.08 18.62
C GLY A 120 -22.05 9.51 19.32
N LYS A 121 -21.69 8.87 20.42
CA LYS A 121 -20.44 9.12 21.15
C LYS A 121 -19.24 8.43 20.52
N VAL A 122 -18.06 8.69 21.09
CA VAL A 122 -16.76 8.31 20.51
C VAL A 122 -16.35 6.91 20.94
N VAL A 123 -15.71 6.17 20.03
CA VAL A 123 -15.08 4.88 20.30
C VAL A 123 -13.57 5.07 20.51
N TYR A 124 -13.05 4.46 21.57
CA TYR A 124 -11.64 4.43 21.89
C TYR A 124 -11.17 2.99 22.06
N PHE A 125 -10.13 2.60 21.35
CA PHE A 125 -9.28 1.46 21.74
C PHE A 125 -8.17 2.00 22.64
N GLN A 126 -8.11 1.51 23.88
CA GLN A 126 -7.17 2.02 24.90
C GLN A 126 -6.51 0.88 25.64
N ASN A 127 -5.19 0.73 25.47
CA ASN A 127 -4.44 -0.41 26.03
C ASN A 127 -5.04 -1.76 25.60
N ALA A 128 -5.60 -1.83 24.39
CA ALA A 128 -6.20 -3.01 23.80
C ALA A 128 -5.27 -3.54 22.70
N ASN A 129 -4.75 -4.75 22.88
CA ASN A 129 -3.70 -5.31 22.04
C ASN A 129 -4.20 -6.51 21.25
N ASN A 130 -3.50 -6.82 20.16
CA ASN A 130 -3.83 -7.93 19.26
C ASN A 130 -5.27 -7.83 18.74
N ILE A 131 -5.54 -6.79 17.94
CA ILE A 131 -6.88 -6.45 17.45
C ILE A 131 -6.93 -6.48 15.92
N ILE A 132 -7.90 -7.23 15.39
CA ILE A 132 -8.32 -7.18 13.98
C ILE A 132 -9.66 -6.45 13.92
N LEU A 133 -9.76 -5.37 13.16
CA LEU A 133 -11.00 -4.61 12.95
C LEU A 133 -11.26 -4.47 11.45
N ARG A 134 -12.34 -5.07 10.94
CA ARG A 134 -12.66 -5.02 9.50
C ARG A 134 -14.09 -4.61 9.21
N TYR A 135 -14.33 -3.87 8.12
CA TYR A 135 -15.66 -3.63 7.53
C TYR A 135 -16.71 -2.96 8.44
N LEU A 136 -16.27 -2.09 9.37
CA LEU A 136 -17.16 -1.23 10.17
C LEU A 136 -17.09 0.23 9.73
N ARG A 137 -18.18 0.97 9.97
CA ARG A 137 -18.22 2.43 9.80
C ARG A 137 -18.28 3.13 11.16
N PHE A 138 -17.45 4.16 11.36
CA PHE A 138 -17.40 4.97 12.58
C PHE A 138 -17.68 6.44 12.24
N ARG A 139 -18.79 6.95 12.76
CA ARG A 139 -19.31 8.28 12.43
C ARG A 139 -19.94 8.93 13.67
N PRO A 140 -19.15 9.45 14.63
CA PRO A 140 -19.72 10.07 15.81
C PRO A 140 -20.49 11.36 15.48
N ASP A 141 -21.24 11.87 16.45
CA ASP A 141 -21.83 13.20 16.41
C ASP A 141 -20.72 14.23 16.19
N TYR A 142 -20.85 15.02 15.12
CA TYR A 142 -19.83 16.03 14.82
C TYR A 142 -19.76 17.10 15.91
N ASN A 143 -18.55 17.38 16.40
CA ASN A 143 -18.30 18.43 17.39
C ASN A 143 -17.43 19.55 16.79
N SER A 144 -18.06 20.69 16.50
CA SER A 144 -17.38 21.87 15.96
C SER A 144 -16.36 22.51 16.92
N SER A 145 -16.27 22.05 18.16
CA SER A 145 -15.29 22.54 19.14
C SER A 145 -13.90 21.93 18.97
N GLY A 146 -13.74 20.92 18.09
CA GLY A 146 -12.42 20.35 17.78
C GLY A 146 -11.81 19.46 18.87
N ASN A 147 -12.63 18.77 19.67
CA ASN A 147 -12.14 17.92 20.78
C ASN A 147 -12.66 16.47 20.68
N VAL A 148 -13.05 16.04 19.48
CA VAL A 148 -13.65 14.72 19.25
C VAL A 148 -13.06 14.15 17.97
N ASP A 149 -12.40 13.02 18.07
CA ASP A 149 -11.83 12.32 16.92
C ASP A 149 -12.80 11.22 16.50
N ALA A 150 -12.85 10.87 15.21
CA ALA A 150 -13.83 9.89 14.75
C ALA A 150 -13.56 8.47 15.27
N LEU A 151 -12.28 8.08 15.35
CA LEU A 151 -11.85 6.83 15.96
C LEU A 151 -10.45 6.98 16.59
N ASN A 152 -10.28 6.38 17.77
CA ASN A 152 -9.06 6.53 18.56
C ASN A 152 -8.43 5.17 18.85
N VAL A 153 -7.12 5.06 18.64
CA VAL A 153 -6.26 3.93 19.01
C VAL A 153 -5.09 4.48 19.84
N ILE A 154 -5.09 4.15 21.13
CA ILE A 154 -4.20 4.76 22.13
C ILE A 154 -3.51 3.67 22.93
N ASN A 155 -2.17 3.68 22.96
CA ASN A 155 -1.34 2.67 23.64
C ASN A 155 -1.69 1.23 23.24
N CYS A 156 -1.92 0.99 21.95
CA CYS A 156 -2.31 -0.33 21.45
C CYS A 156 -1.16 -0.95 20.66
N ILE A 157 -0.89 -2.23 20.91
CA ILE A 157 0.16 -3.00 20.24
C ILE A 157 -0.49 -4.10 19.41
N ASP A 158 0.06 -4.36 18.23
CA ASP A 158 -0.40 -5.40 17.31
C ASP A 158 -1.87 -5.16 16.90
N PHE A 159 -2.08 -4.23 15.97
CA PHE A 159 -3.42 -3.81 15.55
C PHE A 159 -3.50 -3.74 14.02
N ILE A 160 -4.56 -4.28 13.44
CA ILE A 160 -4.88 -4.04 12.03
C ILE A 160 -6.32 -3.54 11.88
N ILE A 161 -6.46 -2.41 11.20
CA ILE A 161 -7.73 -1.89 10.72
C ILE A 161 -7.75 -1.97 9.19
N ASP A 162 -8.76 -2.65 8.66
CA ASP A 162 -8.88 -2.92 7.23
C ASP A 162 -10.31 -2.68 6.74
N HIS A 163 -10.47 -2.01 5.61
CA HIS A 163 -11.81 -1.77 5.03
C HIS A 163 -12.80 -1.09 6.00
N CYS A 164 -12.35 -0.12 6.80
CA CYS A 164 -13.24 0.67 7.64
C CYS A 164 -13.54 2.03 7.02
N SER A 165 -14.74 2.57 7.26
CA SER A 165 -15.10 3.95 6.88
C SER A 165 -15.19 4.83 8.12
N ILE A 166 -14.39 5.88 8.19
CA ILE A 166 -14.21 6.71 9.38
C ILE A 166 -14.44 8.16 8.98
N SER A 167 -15.38 8.84 9.63
CA SER A 167 -15.71 10.22 9.24
C SER A 167 -16.22 11.07 10.40
N TRP A 168 -16.23 12.39 10.17
CA TRP A 168 -16.86 13.39 11.03
C TRP A 168 -16.21 13.56 12.40
N GLY A 169 -14.88 13.41 12.44
CA GLY A 169 -14.06 13.89 13.54
C GLY A 169 -14.14 15.41 13.63
N GLY A 170 -14.46 15.92 14.82
CA GLY A 170 -14.33 17.32 15.17
C GLY A 170 -12.89 17.82 15.11
N ASP A 171 -11.91 16.98 15.47
CA ASP A 171 -10.49 17.16 15.14
C ASP A 171 -10.01 16.08 14.15
N GLU A 172 -9.43 14.96 14.59
CA GLU A 172 -8.90 13.91 13.71
C GLU A 172 -9.97 12.96 13.16
N ALA A 173 -9.81 12.49 11.92
CA ALA A 173 -10.50 11.29 11.45
C ALA A 173 -10.00 10.06 12.22
N PHE A 174 -8.69 9.92 12.40
CA PHE A 174 -8.11 8.76 13.09
C PHE A 174 -6.91 9.15 13.94
N SER A 175 -6.99 8.89 15.25
CA SER A 175 -5.90 9.14 16.18
C SER A 175 -5.20 7.85 16.53
N LEU A 176 -3.97 7.66 16.02
CA LEU A 176 -3.06 6.59 16.41
C LEU A 176 -1.93 7.20 17.24
N ILE A 177 -2.06 7.14 18.56
CA ILE A 177 -1.21 7.90 19.50
C ILE A 177 -0.83 7.05 20.72
N GLY A 178 -0.06 7.63 21.64
CA GLY A 178 0.50 6.91 22.77
C GLY A 178 1.66 6.00 22.36
N SER A 179 2.01 5.06 23.22
CA SER A 179 3.06 4.06 22.95
C SER A 179 2.48 2.90 22.12
N SER A 180 1.92 3.22 20.96
CA SER A 180 1.34 2.24 20.04
C SER A 180 2.40 1.69 19.08
N SER A 181 2.33 0.41 18.73
CA SER A 181 3.31 -0.23 17.83
C SER A 181 2.71 -1.40 17.05
N ASN A 182 3.31 -1.70 15.89
CA ASN A 182 2.86 -2.75 14.97
C ASN A 182 1.39 -2.56 14.55
N VAL A 183 1.09 -1.38 14.01
CA VAL A 183 -0.26 -1.01 13.59
C VAL A 183 -0.36 -0.83 12.08
N THR A 184 -1.37 -1.42 11.45
CA THR A 184 -1.70 -1.16 10.04
C THR A 184 -3.08 -0.56 9.90
N VAL A 185 -3.15 0.52 9.12
CA VAL A 185 -4.37 1.14 8.61
C VAL A 185 -4.40 0.93 7.11
N GLN A 186 -5.24 0.01 6.63
CA GLN A 186 -5.30 -0.32 5.21
C GLN A 186 -6.70 -0.29 4.62
N ASN A 187 -6.81 0.03 3.33
CA ASN A 187 -8.06 0.02 2.57
C ASN A 187 -9.21 0.79 3.26
N CYS A 188 -8.92 1.79 4.09
CA CYS A 188 -9.95 2.53 4.81
C CYS A 188 -10.38 3.79 4.04
N ILE A 189 -11.60 4.24 4.26
CA ILE A 189 -12.06 5.57 3.88
C ILE A 189 -11.95 6.47 5.11
N LEU A 190 -11.23 7.59 5.01
CA LEU A 190 -11.15 8.63 6.02
C LEU A 190 -11.67 9.93 5.42
N GLY A 191 -12.76 10.46 5.96
CA GLY A 191 -13.50 11.52 5.29
C GLY A 191 -14.01 12.61 6.21
N GLU A 192 -14.12 13.82 5.68
CA GLU A 192 -14.90 14.92 6.27
C GLU A 192 -14.65 15.11 7.76
N SER A 193 -13.39 15.16 8.16
CA SER A 193 -12.97 15.49 9.51
C SER A 193 -12.12 16.75 9.48
N ALA A 194 -11.95 17.43 10.61
CA ALA A 194 -11.16 18.65 10.61
C ALA A 194 -9.71 18.38 10.20
N THR A 195 -9.11 17.29 10.68
CA THR A 195 -7.78 16.80 10.33
C THR A 195 -7.82 15.30 10.03
N GLY A 196 -6.78 14.77 9.40
CA GLY A 196 -6.73 13.39 8.93
C GLY A 196 -6.32 12.44 10.04
N MET A 197 -5.05 12.08 10.07
CA MET A 197 -4.52 11.09 10.99
C MET A 197 -3.25 11.55 11.69
N LEU A 198 -3.22 11.37 13.02
CA LEU A 198 -1.97 11.33 13.78
C LEU A 198 -1.42 9.90 13.76
N ALA A 199 -0.13 9.74 13.51
CA ALA A 199 0.62 8.49 13.57
C ALA A 199 1.81 8.69 14.52
N GLY A 200 1.53 8.59 15.82
CA GLY A 200 2.43 8.92 16.92
C GLY A 200 2.12 10.28 17.55
N ASP A 201 2.57 10.48 18.79
CA ASP A 201 2.42 11.74 19.54
C ASP A 201 3.77 12.33 19.94
N SER A 202 3.80 13.61 20.31
CA SER A 202 5.02 14.33 20.70
C SER A 202 5.28 14.34 22.21
N ASN A 203 4.60 13.52 23.02
CA ASN A 203 4.53 13.62 24.49
C ASN A 203 5.35 12.55 25.23
N ASN A 204 6.57 12.26 24.75
CA ASN A 204 7.46 11.20 25.26
C ASN A 204 6.92 9.76 25.12
N ALA A 205 5.81 9.57 24.40
CA ALA A 205 5.37 8.22 24.04
C ALA A 205 6.22 7.71 22.87
N ILE A 206 6.60 6.43 22.90
CA ILE A 206 7.43 5.83 21.85
C ILE A 206 6.51 5.02 20.95
N SER A 207 6.11 5.62 19.83
CA SER A 207 5.45 4.92 18.73
C SER A 207 6.49 4.30 17.79
N ASP A 208 6.19 3.13 17.24
CA ASP A 208 7.15 2.37 16.41
C ASP A 208 6.62 2.05 15.01
N ASN A 209 6.37 0.78 14.68
CA ASN A 209 6.07 0.33 13.33
C ASN A 209 4.62 0.60 12.93
N PHE A 210 4.40 1.52 11.98
CA PHE A 210 3.09 1.82 11.41
C PHE A 210 3.06 1.64 9.89
N SER A 211 1.95 1.15 9.36
CA SER A 211 1.70 1.09 7.92
C SER A 211 0.37 1.73 7.57
N VAL A 212 0.36 2.58 6.54
CA VAL A 212 -0.80 3.33 6.03
C VAL A 212 -0.89 3.03 4.55
N ILE A 213 -1.75 2.07 4.16
CA ILE A 213 -1.71 1.44 2.85
C ILE A 213 -3.06 1.51 2.15
N GLY A 214 -3.12 2.04 0.92
CA GLY A 214 -4.33 1.91 0.09
C GLY A 214 -5.57 2.63 0.65
N ASN A 215 -5.40 3.67 1.46
CA ASN A 215 -6.52 4.39 2.07
C ASN A 215 -7.01 5.53 1.17
N LEU A 216 -8.32 5.77 1.17
CA LEU A 216 -8.96 6.91 0.53
C LEU A 216 -9.19 8.03 1.55
N TRP A 217 -8.68 9.23 1.28
CA TRP A 217 -8.86 10.41 2.11
C TRP A 217 -9.69 11.46 1.37
N TYR A 218 -10.76 11.98 1.97
CA TYR A 218 -11.67 12.90 1.29
C TYR A 218 -12.05 14.11 2.14
N ASN A 219 -11.88 15.32 1.61
CA ASN A 219 -12.31 16.58 2.25
C ASN A 219 -11.78 16.77 3.68
N ILE A 220 -10.49 16.54 3.88
CA ILE A 220 -9.80 16.69 5.16
C ILE A 220 -8.76 17.79 5.02
N SER A 221 -8.56 18.62 6.05
CA SER A 221 -7.69 19.78 5.86
C SER A 221 -6.20 19.44 5.68
N HIS A 222 -5.67 18.46 6.42
CA HIS A 222 -4.25 18.02 6.41
C HIS A 222 -4.07 16.74 7.24
N ARG A 223 -2.83 16.20 7.30
CA ARG A 223 -2.38 14.99 8.05
C ARG A 223 -2.71 13.68 7.34
N PHE A 224 -1.94 13.33 6.31
CA PHE A 224 -2.13 12.10 5.52
C PHE A 224 -0.94 11.11 5.54
N PRO A 225 -0.47 10.62 6.70
CA PRO A 225 -0.75 11.06 8.08
C PRO A 225 0.18 12.21 8.51
N ASN A 226 0.15 12.61 9.78
CA ASN A 226 1.29 13.25 10.44
C ASN A 226 2.10 12.16 11.15
N VAL A 227 3.38 12.01 10.82
CA VAL A 227 4.27 10.94 11.28
C VAL A 227 5.14 11.42 12.44
N ASN A 228 5.00 10.76 13.59
CA ASN A 228 5.91 10.83 14.73
C ASN A 228 6.12 9.43 15.36
N ALA A 229 6.43 8.45 14.52
CA ALA A 229 6.73 7.09 14.92
C ALA A 229 8.10 6.67 14.38
N SER A 230 8.76 5.71 15.03
CA SER A 230 10.12 5.31 14.65
C SER A 230 10.20 4.75 13.23
N ARG A 231 9.17 4.06 12.75
CA ARG A 231 9.14 3.49 11.39
C ARG A 231 7.73 3.54 10.79
N THR A 232 7.57 4.15 9.61
CA THR A 232 6.26 4.25 8.95
C THR A 232 6.31 3.97 7.45
N ASP A 233 5.41 3.14 6.94
CA ASP A 233 5.14 2.98 5.51
C ASP A 233 3.85 3.72 5.12
N VAL A 234 3.91 4.59 4.11
CA VAL A 234 2.77 5.31 3.54
C VAL A 234 2.72 5.00 2.05
N ILE A 235 1.87 4.05 1.66
CA ILE A 235 1.93 3.43 0.33
C ILE A 235 0.56 3.44 -0.35
N ASN A 236 0.51 3.84 -1.63
CA ASN A 236 -0.67 3.78 -2.49
C ASN A 236 -1.95 4.41 -1.89
N ASN A 237 -1.83 5.45 -1.08
CA ASN A 237 -3.00 6.18 -0.59
C ASN A 237 -3.48 7.19 -1.64
N VAL A 238 -4.79 7.44 -1.67
CA VAL A 238 -5.41 8.48 -2.51
C VAL A 238 -5.96 9.56 -1.63
N VAL A 239 -5.46 10.79 -1.78
CA VAL A 239 -5.93 11.96 -1.04
C VAL A 239 -6.64 12.90 -1.99
N HIS A 240 -7.87 13.28 -1.65
CA HIS A 240 -8.67 14.19 -2.44
C HIS A 240 -9.12 15.43 -1.67
N ASN A 241 -8.95 16.59 -2.30
CA ASN A 241 -9.49 17.88 -1.86
C ASN A 241 -9.05 18.33 -0.44
N TRP A 242 -7.75 18.29 -0.15
CA TRP A 242 -7.21 18.79 1.11
C TRP A 242 -7.15 20.33 1.20
N TYR A 243 -6.88 20.93 2.36
CA TYR A 243 -6.92 22.40 2.54
C TYR A 243 -5.55 23.06 2.73
N THR A 244 -4.69 22.53 3.61
CA THR A 244 -3.36 23.07 3.87
C THR A 244 -2.29 22.17 3.26
N ARG A 245 -1.55 21.45 4.11
CA ARG A 245 -0.41 20.58 3.80
C ARG A 245 -0.82 19.11 3.75
N LEU A 246 0.07 18.27 3.22
CA LEU A 246 -0.15 16.83 3.15
C LEU A 246 0.26 16.14 4.47
N MET A 247 1.56 15.91 4.66
CA MET A 247 2.15 15.24 5.82
C MET A 247 3.01 16.19 6.66
N VAL A 248 3.22 15.85 7.93
CA VAL A 248 4.36 16.34 8.73
C VAL A 248 5.15 15.13 9.17
N VAL A 249 6.47 15.15 9.01
CA VAL A 249 7.39 14.16 9.57
C VAL A 249 8.19 14.85 10.66
N SER A 250 8.10 14.35 11.89
CA SER A 250 8.76 14.96 13.05
C SER A 250 10.01 14.20 13.50
N ALA A 251 11.00 14.93 14.02
CA ALA A 251 12.30 14.41 14.46
C ALA A 251 12.34 14.03 15.94
N HIS A 252 11.21 14.05 16.66
CA HIS A 252 11.20 13.85 18.10
C HIS A 252 11.64 12.44 18.52
N ASP A 253 11.38 11.41 17.68
CA ASP A 253 11.49 10.00 18.07
C ASP A 253 12.17 9.07 17.03
N ASN A 254 13.23 9.50 16.33
CA ASN A 254 14.00 8.62 15.42
C ASN A 254 13.18 8.06 14.23
N THR A 255 12.57 8.95 13.46
CA THR A 255 11.58 8.63 12.41
C THR A 255 12.16 8.15 11.07
N HIS A 256 11.74 6.97 10.62
CA HIS A 256 12.10 6.39 9.31
C HIS A 256 10.85 6.16 8.45
N LEU A 257 10.79 6.75 7.25
CA LEU A 257 9.60 6.77 6.41
C LEU A 257 9.88 6.17 5.02
N ASN A 258 8.97 5.33 4.54
CA ASN A 258 8.76 5.13 3.10
C ASN A 258 7.46 5.82 2.70
N GLU A 259 7.49 6.69 1.70
CA GLU A 259 6.33 7.31 1.08
C GLU A 259 6.30 6.93 -0.41
N ILE A 260 5.48 5.95 -0.79
CA ILE A 260 5.58 5.33 -2.12
C ILE A 260 4.24 5.38 -2.85
N ASN A 261 4.25 5.88 -4.09
CA ASN A 261 3.15 5.79 -5.05
C ASN A 261 1.79 6.27 -4.51
N ASN A 262 1.77 7.31 -3.66
CA ASN A 262 0.54 7.97 -3.21
C ASN A 262 0.06 8.96 -4.28
N TYR A 263 -1.26 9.12 -4.41
CA TYR A 263 -1.89 10.04 -5.35
C TYR A 263 -2.60 11.18 -4.62
N TYR A 264 -2.19 12.41 -4.91
CA TYR A 264 -2.70 13.64 -4.31
C TYR A 264 -3.57 14.40 -5.32
N GLN A 265 -4.85 14.03 -5.41
CA GLN A 265 -5.84 14.62 -6.30
C GLN A 265 -6.36 15.95 -5.75
N SER A 266 -6.12 17.04 -6.47
CA SER A 266 -6.58 18.36 -6.04
C SER A 266 -8.10 18.51 -6.22
N GLY A 267 -8.71 19.33 -5.36
CA GLY A 267 -10.10 19.76 -5.48
C GLY A 267 -10.27 21.26 -5.24
N THR A 268 -11.52 21.71 -5.11
CA THR A 268 -11.90 23.13 -4.95
C THR A 268 -11.37 23.80 -3.68
N LYS A 269 -10.96 23.01 -2.69
CA LYS A 269 -10.37 23.46 -1.43
C LYS A 269 -8.89 23.20 -1.35
N THR A 270 -8.35 22.38 -2.23
CA THR A 270 -6.92 22.33 -2.47
C THR A 270 -6.52 23.72 -2.92
N GLY A 271 -5.94 24.47 -1.99
CA GLY A 271 -5.46 25.80 -2.26
C GLY A 271 -4.36 25.69 -3.29
N ALA A 272 -4.70 25.85 -4.57
CA ALA A 272 -3.73 26.17 -5.60
C ALA A 272 -2.80 27.24 -5.00
N PRO A 273 -1.47 27.03 -5.05
CA PRO A 273 -0.54 27.47 -4.03
C PRO A 273 -0.79 28.92 -3.65
N ARG A 274 -1.45 29.15 -2.50
CA ARG A 274 -1.69 30.51 -1.98
C ARG A 274 -0.38 31.24 -1.63
N SER A 275 0.72 30.50 -1.74
CA SER A 275 2.13 30.82 -1.96
C SER A 275 2.75 29.47 -2.39
N PRO A 276 3.83 29.38 -3.19
CA PRO A 276 4.35 28.11 -3.75
C PRO A 276 4.55 26.91 -2.78
N ASN A 277 4.40 27.08 -1.46
CA ASN A 277 4.85 26.14 -0.42
C ASN A 277 3.76 25.68 0.58
N TRP A 278 2.47 25.98 0.35
CA TRP A 278 1.42 25.76 1.38
C TRP A 278 0.79 24.36 1.38
N SER A 279 1.10 23.50 0.39
CA SER A 279 0.42 22.23 0.15
C SER A 279 1.33 21.01 -0.06
N VAL A 280 2.49 21.00 0.59
CA VAL A 280 3.51 19.95 0.46
C VAL A 280 3.71 19.20 1.80
N ASN A 281 4.67 18.26 1.86
CA ASN A 281 5.10 17.58 3.08
C ASN A 281 6.05 18.47 3.90
N TRP A 282 5.82 18.52 5.21
CA TRP A 282 6.62 19.33 6.13
C TRP A 282 7.57 18.46 6.96
N LEU A 283 8.82 18.89 7.07
CA LEU A 283 9.79 18.36 8.02
C LEU A 283 9.82 19.22 9.28
N ASP A 284 9.40 18.64 10.40
CA ASP A 284 9.47 19.26 11.71
C ASP A 284 10.70 18.78 12.47
N ILE A 285 11.78 19.52 12.26
CA ILE A 285 13.09 19.23 12.80
C ILE A 285 13.32 20.20 13.95
N GLY A 286 13.12 19.74 15.19
CA GLY A 286 13.33 20.56 16.39
C GLY A 286 14.78 21.05 16.58
N SER A 287 15.25 21.05 17.83
CA SER A 287 16.62 21.47 18.17
C SER A 287 17.69 20.58 17.51
N SER A 288 18.94 21.06 17.42
CA SER A 288 20.03 20.39 16.67
C SER A 288 20.36 18.96 17.16
N SER A 289 20.06 18.60 18.40
CA SER A 289 20.28 17.24 18.95
C SER A 289 19.23 16.22 18.48
N GLN A 290 18.12 16.66 17.89
CA GLN A 290 17.04 15.80 17.38
C GLN A 290 17.23 15.44 15.89
N ARG A 291 18.27 16.00 15.23
CA ARG A 291 18.45 15.96 13.77
C ARG A 291 19.05 14.69 13.21
N SER A 292 19.71 13.85 14.01
CA SER A 292 20.62 12.84 13.46
C SER A 292 19.94 11.66 12.76
N ASN A 293 18.62 11.51 12.91
CA ASN A 293 17.97 10.21 12.78
C ASN A 293 16.71 10.16 11.89
N ILE A 294 16.27 11.26 11.27
CA ILE A 294 15.22 11.19 10.24
C ILE A 294 15.79 10.56 8.98
N ARG A 295 15.14 9.55 8.42
CA ARG A 295 15.45 9.00 7.10
C ARG A 295 14.17 8.76 6.31
N ILE A 296 14.09 9.30 5.10
CA ILE A 296 12.88 9.29 4.28
C ILE A 296 13.24 8.77 2.90
N TYR A 297 12.64 7.66 2.51
CA TYR A 297 12.53 7.28 1.11
C TYR A 297 11.18 7.77 0.58
N THR A 298 11.18 8.45 -0.55
CA THR A 298 9.96 8.93 -1.22
C THR A 298 10.14 8.70 -2.72
N ASP A 299 9.14 8.10 -3.37
CA ASP A 299 9.24 7.67 -4.78
C ASP A 299 7.86 7.44 -5.41
N GLY A 300 7.72 7.85 -6.67
CA GLY A 300 6.56 7.61 -7.54
C GLY A 300 5.24 8.24 -7.06
N ASN A 301 5.27 9.18 -6.13
CA ASN A 301 4.09 9.93 -5.71
C ASN A 301 3.65 10.91 -6.79
N VAL A 302 2.35 11.14 -6.90
CA VAL A 302 1.79 12.04 -7.91
C VAL A 302 0.96 13.14 -7.25
N TYR A 303 1.30 14.38 -7.54
CA TYR A 303 0.47 15.55 -7.29
C TYR A 303 0.34 16.32 -8.60
N PRO A 304 -0.70 16.10 -9.43
CA PRO A 304 -0.70 16.51 -10.84
C PRO A 304 -0.43 17.99 -11.12
N SER A 305 -0.68 18.88 -10.15
CA SER A 305 -0.42 20.32 -10.28
C SER A 305 1.00 20.75 -9.86
N PHE A 306 1.84 19.83 -9.38
CA PHE A 306 3.15 20.11 -8.78
C PHE A 306 4.21 19.04 -9.07
N LEU A 307 3.87 17.76 -8.90
CA LEU A 307 4.73 16.59 -9.08
C LEU A 307 4.09 15.58 -10.03
N THR A 308 4.75 15.33 -11.16
CA THR A 308 4.43 14.22 -12.06
C THR A 308 5.07 12.93 -11.57
N GLU A 309 4.62 11.78 -12.06
CA GLU A 309 5.16 10.46 -11.68
C GLU A 309 6.66 10.29 -11.95
N ALA A 310 7.21 10.95 -12.97
CA ALA A 310 8.66 10.97 -13.25
C ALA A 310 9.42 12.15 -12.58
N GLY A 311 8.74 12.89 -11.70
CA GLY A 311 9.32 14.05 -11.03
C GLY A 311 10.24 13.68 -9.88
N ASP A 312 10.95 14.66 -9.34
CA ASP A 312 11.73 14.48 -8.11
C ASP A 312 10.80 14.55 -6.89
N ASP A 313 10.41 13.41 -6.35
CA ASP A 313 9.57 13.29 -5.15
C ASP A 313 10.12 14.07 -3.95
N TRP A 314 11.44 14.30 -3.87
CA TRP A 314 12.03 15.08 -2.78
C TRP A 314 11.54 16.53 -2.77
N SER A 315 11.09 17.04 -3.93
CA SER A 315 10.46 18.37 -4.03
C SER A 315 9.18 18.53 -3.22
N LEU A 316 8.58 17.43 -2.75
CA LEU A 316 7.45 17.47 -1.81
C LEU A 316 7.87 17.88 -0.39
N TYR A 317 9.16 17.93 -0.05
CA TYR A 317 9.60 18.16 1.34
C TYR A 317 10.17 19.55 1.58
N VAL A 318 9.65 20.24 2.61
CA VAL A 318 10.15 21.55 3.07
C VAL A 318 10.31 21.59 4.57
N HIS A 319 11.20 22.44 5.08
CA HIS A 319 11.34 22.64 6.53
C HIS A 319 10.17 23.46 7.11
N ARG A 320 9.63 23.00 8.24
CA ARG A 320 8.61 23.73 9.02
C ARG A 320 9.18 24.92 9.80
N PHE A 321 10.42 24.81 10.28
CA PHE A 321 11.10 25.79 11.14
C PHE A 321 12.46 26.21 10.55
N ASN A 322 12.95 27.40 10.90
CA ASN A 322 14.27 27.83 10.45
C ASN A 322 15.36 26.97 11.14
N VAL A 323 16.08 26.19 10.34
CA VAL A 323 17.12 25.25 10.78
C VAL A 323 18.27 25.88 11.57
N ASN A 324 18.45 27.21 11.52
CA ASN A 324 19.54 27.90 12.20
C ASN A 324 19.13 28.59 13.51
N SER A 325 17.84 28.88 13.71
CA SER A 325 17.38 29.64 14.88
C SER A 325 16.41 28.87 15.79
N GLY A 326 15.83 27.76 15.33
CA GLY A 326 14.77 27.05 16.06
C GLY A 326 13.50 27.87 16.31
N ALA A 327 13.43 29.09 15.74
CA ALA A 327 12.24 29.93 15.77
C ALA A 327 11.27 29.48 14.68
N TYR A 328 9.96 29.68 14.92
CA TYR A 328 8.93 29.61 13.87
C TYR A 328 9.44 30.41 12.68
N ALA A 329 9.67 29.73 11.55
CA ALA A 329 9.92 30.40 10.31
C ALA A 329 8.62 31.13 9.98
N GLY A 330 8.50 32.39 10.41
CA GLY A 330 7.45 33.27 9.94
C GLY A 330 7.37 33.16 8.41
N THR A 331 6.19 33.43 7.86
CA THR A 331 5.66 33.11 6.51
C THR A 331 6.56 33.28 5.27
N ASN A 332 7.82 33.72 5.40
CA ASN A 332 8.70 34.19 4.33
C ASN A 332 10.09 33.50 4.28
N GLN A 333 10.35 32.41 5.01
CA GLN A 333 11.61 31.62 4.87
C GLN A 333 11.33 30.12 4.88
N TRP A 334 10.80 29.63 3.76
CA TRP A 334 10.57 28.21 3.50
C TRP A 334 11.72 27.71 2.62
N ASN A 335 12.59 26.89 3.19
CA ASN A 335 13.72 26.33 2.47
C ASN A 335 13.39 24.86 2.12
N ASP A 336 13.83 24.44 0.95
CA ASP A 336 13.81 23.04 0.52
C ASP A 336 14.42 22.15 1.61
N ALA A 337 13.86 20.95 1.77
CA ALA A 337 14.39 19.97 2.70
C ALA A 337 15.85 19.64 2.34
N ASN A 338 16.70 19.53 3.36
CA ASN A 338 18.08 19.12 3.15
C ASN A 338 18.09 17.64 2.74
N THR A 339 18.75 17.31 1.64
CA THR A 339 18.86 15.94 1.12
C THR A 339 19.57 14.98 2.08
N ASP A 340 20.22 15.46 3.15
CA ASP A 340 20.76 14.63 4.24
C ASP A 340 19.69 13.72 4.91
N PHE A 341 18.40 14.05 4.78
CA PHE A 341 17.29 13.23 5.29
C PHE A 341 16.77 12.21 4.27
N GLN A 342 17.15 12.33 3.00
CA GLN A 342 16.69 11.49 1.91
C GLN A 342 17.45 10.16 1.88
N LEU A 343 16.72 9.08 1.63
CA LEU A 343 17.25 7.78 1.25
C LEU A 343 17.11 7.59 -0.26
N LEU A 344 18.13 7.03 -0.89
CA LEU A 344 18.14 6.71 -2.33
C LEU A 344 17.62 5.30 -2.63
N ALA A 345 17.29 4.53 -1.60
CA ALA A 345 16.74 3.18 -1.72
C ALA A 345 15.68 2.97 -0.64
N PRO A 346 14.63 2.19 -0.92
CA PRO A 346 13.56 1.97 0.04
C PRO A 346 14.06 1.23 1.26
N LEU A 347 13.47 1.55 2.41
CA LEU A 347 13.60 0.71 3.59
C LEU A 347 12.81 -0.58 3.36
N ALA A 348 13.22 -1.67 4.03
CA ALA A 348 12.41 -2.88 4.06
C ALA A 348 10.98 -2.54 4.52
N LEU A 349 10.00 -3.07 3.78
CA LEU A 349 8.58 -2.89 4.10
C LEU A 349 8.27 -3.61 5.42
N LEU A 350 7.39 -2.99 6.21
CA LEU A 350 6.94 -3.56 7.47
C LEU A 350 6.00 -4.75 7.23
N GLY A 351 6.25 -5.86 7.92
CA GLY A 351 5.41 -7.06 7.87
C GLY A 351 5.22 -7.65 6.48
N ASN A 352 4.02 -8.15 6.20
CA ASN A 352 3.66 -8.68 4.88
C ASN A 352 3.55 -7.53 3.86
N ALA A 353 4.30 -7.61 2.77
CA ALA A 353 4.37 -6.55 1.77
C ALA A 353 3.04 -6.42 1.00
N PRO A 354 2.49 -5.19 0.85
CA PRO A 354 1.35 -4.97 -0.04
C PRO A 354 1.76 -5.07 -1.52
N PRO A 355 0.82 -5.40 -2.43
CA PRO A 355 0.99 -5.13 -3.84
C PRO A 355 1.24 -3.64 -4.04
N ILE A 356 2.41 -3.28 -4.59
CA ILE A 356 2.74 -1.89 -4.92
C ILE A 356 2.29 -1.63 -6.36
N THR A 357 1.39 -0.69 -6.52
CA THR A 357 0.85 -0.23 -7.81
C THR A 357 1.38 1.18 -8.11
N SER A 358 1.27 1.66 -9.34
CA SER A 358 1.57 3.08 -9.64
C SER A 358 0.60 4.01 -8.90
N ALA A 359 0.96 5.29 -8.72
CA ALA A 359 0.02 6.25 -8.13
C ALA A 359 -1.24 6.43 -9.00
N ALA A 360 -1.12 6.32 -10.34
CA ALA A 360 -2.26 6.39 -11.25
C ALA A 360 -3.20 5.17 -11.11
N GLU A 361 -2.64 3.98 -10.93
CA GLU A 361 -3.41 2.77 -10.60
C GLU A 361 -4.06 2.90 -9.23
N ALA A 362 -3.36 3.46 -8.24
CA ALA A 362 -3.92 3.73 -6.92
C ALA A 362 -5.16 4.64 -7.03
N LEU A 363 -5.12 5.72 -7.83
CA LEU A 363 -6.29 6.57 -8.09
C LEU A 363 -7.49 5.79 -8.63
N THR A 364 -7.25 4.77 -9.45
CA THR A 364 -8.30 3.95 -10.05
C THR A 364 -8.85 2.90 -9.09
N ASN A 365 -7.96 2.23 -8.34
CA ASN A 365 -8.29 1.03 -7.57
C ASN A 365 -8.73 1.35 -6.14
N VAL A 366 -8.08 2.29 -5.47
CA VAL A 366 -8.35 2.61 -4.06
C VAL A 366 -9.80 3.07 -3.85
N PRO A 367 -10.39 3.95 -4.67
CA PRO A 367 -11.79 4.36 -4.45
C PRO A 367 -12.79 3.21 -4.56
N LEU A 368 -12.48 2.18 -5.35
CA LEU A 368 -13.36 1.03 -5.53
C LEU A 368 -13.18 -0.02 -4.42
N ASN A 369 -11.98 -0.11 -3.85
CA ASN A 369 -11.64 -1.10 -2.84
C ASN A 369 -11.79 -0.60 -1.41
N ALA A 370 -11.64 0.70 -1.14
CA ALA A 370 -11.59 1.21 0.22
C ALA A 370 -12.96 1.27 0.93
N GLY A 371 -12.90 1.25 2.26
CA GLY A 371 -14.03 1.43 3.16
C GLY A 371 -14.77 0.13 3.46
N ALA A 372 -15.82 0.24 4.28
CA ALA A 372 -16.67 -0.91 4.62
C ALA A 372 -17.58 -1.26 3.44
N ASN A 373 -16.99 -1.86 2.40
CA ASN A 373 -17.58 -2.01 1.08
C ASN A 373 -18.09 -3.42 0.77
N LYS A 374 -17.90 -4.41 1.65
CA LYS A 374 -18.31 -5.80 1.43
C LYS A 374 -19.08 -6.38 2.61
N TYR A 375 -19.93 -7.35 2.30
CA TYR A 375 -20.58 -8.23 3.27
C TYR A 375 -20.65 -9.66 2.73
N LEU A 376 -20.70 -10.64 3.62
CA LEU A 376 -20.70 -12.06 3.27
C LEU A 376 -22.11 -12.61 3.08
N ASN A 377 -22.26 -13.40 2.04
CA ASN A 377 -23.38 -14.30 1.81
C ASN A 377 -23.20 -15.60 2.60
N SER A 378 -24.27 -16.40 2.67
CA SER A 378 -24.25 -17.67 3.42
C SER A 378 -23.26 -18.70 2.88
N ASP A 379 -22.75 -18.51 1.66
CA ASP A 379 -21.81 -19.39 0.97
C ASP A 379 -20.38 -18.80 0.94
N SER A 380 -20.09 -17.79 1.78
CA SER A 380 -18.80 -17.07 1.83
C SER A 380 -18.49 -16.20 0.60
N SER A 381 -19.35 -16.19 -0.43
CA SER A 381 -19.25 -15.16 -1.47
C SER A 381 -19.48 -13.78 -0.87
N ALA A 382 -18.84 -12.76 -1.44
CA ALA A 382 -18.96 -11.39 -0.97
C ALA A 382 -19.66 -10.52 -2.02
N ASP A 383 -20.68 -9.79 -1.58
CA ASP A 383 -21.32 -8.73 -2.37
C ASP A 383 -20.82 -7.36 -1.90
N THR A 384 -20.86 -6.39 -2.81
CA THR A 384 -20.45 -5.02 -2.49
C THR A 384 -21.61 -4.17 -1.97
N PHE A 385 -21.32 -3.30 -1.01
CA PHE A 385 -22.25 -2.33 -0.47
C PHE A 385 -21.49 -1.11 0.07
N HIS A 386 -21.68 0.04 -0.58
CA HIS A 386 -21.31 1.34 -0.05
C HIS A 386 -22.57 2.03 0.45
N ASP A 387 -22.51 2.68 1.61
CA ASP A 387 -23.60 3.55 2.00
C ASP A 387 -23.56 4.88 1.24
N ASN A 388 -24.57 5.72 1.45
CA ASN A 388 -24.70 6.98 0.73
C ASN A 388 -23.53 7.94 0.99
N VAL A 389 -22.88 7.89 2.15
CA VAL A 389 -21.78 8.80 2.49
C VAL A 389 -20.52 8.36 1.76
N ASP A 390 -20.16 7.08 1.87
CA ASP A 390 -18.98 6.53 1.20
C ASP A 390 -19.14 6.65 -0.33
N SER A 391 -20.35 6.38 -0.86
CA SER A 391 -20.65 6.52 -2.29
C SER A 391 -20.39 7.93 -2.82
N ILE A 392 -20.70 8.98 -2.03
CA ILE A 392 -20.43 10.36 -2.42
C ILE A 392 -18.92 10.59 -2.51
N TYR A 393 -18.15 10.12 -1.52
CA TYR A 393 -16.70 10.34 -1.51
C TYR A 393 -16.03 9.64 -2.69
N ILE A 394 -16.39 8.38 -2.92
CA ILE A 394 -15.88 7.56 -4.02
C ILE A 394 -16.21 8.18 -5.38
N THR A 395 -17.48 8.52 -5.60
CA THR A 395 -17.93 9.15 -6.85
C THR A 395 -17.17 10.45 -7.11
N ASN A 396 -17.01 11.28 -6.08
CA ASN A 396 -16.31 12.56 -6.23
C ASN A 396 -14.83 12.39 -6.57
N VAL A 397 -14.16 11.38 -6.01
CA VAL A 397 -12.75 11.07 -6.34
C VAL A 397 -12.63 10.54 -7.78
N ILE A 398 -13.47 9.57 -8.15
CA ILE A 398 -13.49 8.99 -9.50
C ILE A 398 -13.76 10.07 -10.55
N ASP A 399 -14.74 10.93 -10.31
CA ASP A 399 -15.12 12.01 -11.23
C ASP A 399 -14.18 13.23 -11.15
N GLY A 400 -13.25 13.25 -10.19
CA GLY A 400 -12.40 14.41 -9.89
C GLY A 400 -13.19 15.66 -9.45
N THR A 401 -14.42 15.48 -8.96
CA THR A 401 -15.28 16.54 -8.44
C THR A 401 -15.10 16.70 -6.94
N SER A 402 -15.46 17.85 -6.38
CA SER A 402 -15.28 18.07 -4.94
C SER A 402 -16.37 18.95 -4.37
N GLU A 403 -16.72 18.68 -3.12
CA GLU A 403 -17.59 19.55 -2.34
C GLU A 403 -16.78 20.63 -1.63
N SER A 404 -17.31 21.84 -1.63
CA SER A 404 -16.75 22.91 -0.81
C SER A 404 -16.93 22.60 0.68
N TYR A 405 -15.87 22.73 1.48
CA TYR A 405 -15.92 22.81 2.93
C TYR A 405 -15.15 24.04 3.47
N SER A 406 -15.30 24.35 4.75
CA SER A 406 -14.58 25.45 5.43
C SER A 406 -13.59 24.84 6.43
N TYR A 407 -12.48 25.51 6.71
CA TYR A 407 -11.56 25.10 7.78
C TYR A 407 -10.84 26.33 8.37
N PRO A 408 -10.83 26.54 9.71
CA PRO A 408 -11.73 26.05 10.77
C PRO A 408 -12.88 27.02 11.08
N PRO A 409 -14.06 26.55 11.53
CA PRO A 409 -14.44 25.13 11.72
C PRO A 409 -14.97 24.48 10.43
N VAL A 410 -14.89 23.16 10.34
CA VAL A 410 -15.53 22.42 9.24
C VAL A 410 -17.04 22.41 9.43
N ASN A 411 -17.78 22.84 8.42
CA ASN A 411 -19.23 22.96 8.48
C ASN A 411 -19.92 21.70 7.91
N ILE A 412 -19.64 20.54 8.50
CA ILE A 412 -20.21 19.26 8.04
C ILE A 412 -21.70 19.13 8.40
N VAL A 413 -22.12 19.69 9.54
CA VAL A 413 -23.50 19.56 10.06
C VAL A 413 -24.59 20.10 9.12
N ASN A 414 -24.22 20.99 8.20
CA ASN A 414 -25.13 21.55 7.20
C ASN A 414 -25.11 20.79 5.87
N LYS A 415 -24.25 19.78 5.71
CA LYS A 415 -24.22 18.94 4.51
C LYS A 415 -25.42 18.00 4.49
N GLN A 416 -26.00 17.83 3.31
CA GLN A 416 -27.18 16.98 3.14
C GLN A 416 -26.87 15.50 3.46
N SER A 417 -25.66 15.03 3.16
CA SER A 417 -25.20 13.68 3.51
C SER A 417 -25.26 13.44 5.03
N TYR A 418 -24.73 14.37 5.82
CA TYR A 418 -24.76 14.33 7.29
C TYR A 418 -26.20 14.36 7.82
N ILE A 419 -27.03 15.29 7.32
CA ILE A 419 -28.44 15.43 7.72
C ILE A 419 -29.23 14.16 7.41
N ASN A 420 -29.07 13.62 6.20
CA ASN A 420 -29.75 12.39 5.77
C ASN A 420 -29.36 11.20 6.63
N PHE A 421 -28.07 11.06 6.94
CA PHE A 421 -27.59 10.00 7.82
C PHE A 421 -28.23 10.10 9.21
N HIS A 422 -28.18 11.26 9.85
CA HIS A 422 -28.72 11.43 11.21
C HIS A 422 -30.23 11.19 11.29
N ASN A 423 -30.98 11.57 10.25
CA ASN A 423 -32.41 11.27 10.16
C ASN A 423 -32.70 9.75 10.04
N SER A 424 -31.71 8.93 9.67
CA SER A 424 -31.85 7.48 9.49
C SER A 424 -31.41 6.63 10.69
N VAL A 425 -30.72 7.21 11.68
CA VAL A 425 -30.07 6.48 12.80
C VAL A 425 -31.05 5.61 13.60
N ASN A 426 -32.30 6.06 13.75
CA ASN A 426 -33.33 5.37 14.54
C ASN A 426 -34.25 4.45 13.71
N SER A 427 -33.82 4.07 12.50
CA SER A 427 -34.54 3.06 11.72
C SER A 427 -34.35 1.66 12.31
N ALA A 428 -35.35 0.79 12.15
CA ALA A 428 -35.25 -0.61 12.58
C ALA A 428 -34.04 -1.29 11.90
N PRO A 429 -33.48 -2.37 12.50
CA PRO A 429 -32.40 -3.14 11.86
C PRO A 429 -32.75 -3.42 10.41
N ILE A 430 -31.82 -3.12 9.51
CA ILE A 430 -32.08 -3.18 8.08
C ILE A 430 -32.30 -4.65 7.68
N ASN A 431 -31.51 -5.55 8.27
CA ASN A 431 -31.62 -6.98 8.09
C ASN A 431 -31.22 -7.75 9.37
N SER A 432 -31.68 -9.00 9.50
CA SER A 432 -31.28 -9.92 10.57
C SER A 432 -31.16 -11.35 10.04
N ARG A 433 -30.21 -12.13 10.59
CA ARG A 433 -30.06 -13.55 10.29
C ARG A 433 -31.07 -14.36 11.10
N GLY A 434 -31.82 -15.24 10.42
CA GLY A 434 -32.82 -16.11 11.06
C GLY A 434 -32.20 -17.39 11.63
N GLY A 435 -32.95 -18.12 12.46
CA GLY A 435 -32.44 -19.31 13.16
C GLY A 435 -31.98 -20.46 12.25
N SER A 436 -32.46 -20.55 11.01
CA SER A 436 -31.98 -21.56 10.04
C SER A 436 -30.61 -21.25 9.46
N TYR A 437 -30.10 -20.04 9.68
CA TYR A 437 -28.79 -19.62 9.19
C TYR A 437 -27.64 -20.38 9.89
N TYR A 438 -27.83 -20.79 11.16
CA TYR A 438 -26.81 -21.43 12.00
C TYR A 438 -27.26 -22.82 12.50
N ALA A 439 -27.75 -23.68 11.59
CA ALA A 439 -28.46 -24.90 11.99
C ALA A 439 -27.53 -25.97 12.62
N SER A 440 -26.43 -26.32 11.96
CA SER A 440 -25.48 -27.35 12.38
C SER A 440 -24.27 -26.78 13.14
N SER A 441 -23.96 -25.50 12.93
CA SER A 441 -22.94 -24.74 13.66
C SER A 441 -23.52 -23.41 14.11
N ALA A 442 -23.27 -23.04 15.37
CA ALA A 442 -23.75 -21.78 15.92
C ALA A 442 -23.06 -20.55 15.29
N ASP A 443 -21.87 -20.74 14.70
CA ASP A 443 -20.95 -19.64 14.40
C ASP A 443 -20.68 -19.45 12.89
N ILE A 444 -21.04 -20.43 12.05
CA ILE A 444 -20.82 -20.42 10.60
C ILE A 444 -22.14 -20.71 9.89
N PRO A 445 -22.45 -20.04 8.76
CA PRO A 445 -23.70 -20.29 8.06
C PRO A 445 -23.82 -21.73 7.58
N GLU A 446 -25.00 -22.32 7.71
CA GLU A 446 -25.27 -23.73 7.41
C GLU A 446 -24.86 -24.11 5.98
N THR A 447 -25.18 -23.25 5.01
CA THR A 447 -24.88 -23.47 3.59
C THR A 447 -23.38 -23.70 3.36
N TRP A 448 -22.53 -22.88 3.97
CA TRP A 448 -21.08 -23.02 3.83
C TRP A 448 -20.51 -24.11 4.74
N PHE A 449 -21.01 -24.21 5.98
CA PHE A 449 -20.55 -25.19 6.95
C PHE A 449 -20.69 -26.62 6.42
N ALA A 450 -21.89 -26.97 5.91
CA ALA A 450 -22.17 -28.30 5.40
C ALA A 450 -21.35 -28.67 4.15
N ALA A 451 -20.88 -27.67 3.40
CA ALA A 451 -20.09 -27.87 2.18
C ALA A 451 -18.58 -28.01 2.46
N ASN A 452 -18.05 -27.33 3.48
CA ASN A 452 -16.61 -27.16 3.67
C ASN A 452 -16.05 -27.81 4.93
N VAL A 453 -16.85 -27.90 6.00
CA VAL A 453 -16.34 -28.34 7.31
C VAL A 453 -16.49 -29.86 7.47
N PRO A 454 -15.40 -30.60 7.76
CA PRO A 454 -15.46 -32.04 7.97
C PRO A 454 -16.38 -32.42 9.13
N ASN A 455 -17.07 -33.57 8.99
CA ASN A 455 -17.97 -34.06 10.03
C ASN A 455 -17.26 -34.21 11.40
N GLY A 456 -17.80 -33.57 12.42
CA GLY A 456 -17.25 -33.55 13.79
C GLY A 456 -16.29 -32.41 14.09
N ALA A 457 -15.88 -31.61 13.10
CA ALA A 457 -15.16 -30.36 13.33
C ALA A 457 -16.11 -29.21 13.67
N THR A 458 -15.58 -28.21 14.35
CA THR A 458 -16.26 -26.99 14.80
C THR A 458 -15.73 -25.78 14.05
N ALA A 459 -16.42 -24.64 14.21
CA ALA A 459 -16.01 -23.37 13.60
C ALA A 459 -14.60 -22.91 14.02
N MET A 460 -14.16 -23.31 15.22
CA MET A 460 -12.87 -22.91 15.79
C MET A 460 -11.75 -23.92 15.54
N ASP A 461 -12.03 -25.06 14.91
CA ASP A 461 -10.97 -25.98 14.50
C ASP A 461 -10.20 -25.44 13.30
N LEU A 462 -8.90 -25.74 13.24
CA LEU A 462 -8.03 -25.30 12.15
C LEU A 462 -8.36 -26.04 10.84
N ALA A 463 -8.55 -25.27 9.78
CA ALA A 463 -8.55 -25.72 8.40
C ALA A 463 -7.11 -25.98 7.90
N PRO A 464 -6.93 -26.67 6.76
CA PRO A 464 -5.59 -26.95 6.20
C PRO A 464 -4.74 -25.71 5.89
N THR A 465 -5.38 -24.56 5.68
CA THR A 465 -4.76 -23.26 5.42
C THR A 465 -4.09 -22.65 6.65
N GLY A 466 -4.37 -23.16 7.85
CA GLY A 466 -3.89 -22.60 9.12
C GLY A 466 -4.84 -21.58 9.78
N TYR A 467 -5.93 -21.20 9.11
CA TYR A 467 -7.03 -20.44 9.70
C TYR A 467 -8.05 -21.38 10.37
N THR A 468 -8.85 -20.85 11.30
CA THR A 468 -10.05 -21.58 11.75
C THR A 468 -11.08 -21.68 10.63
N TRP A 469 -11.98 -22.67 10.66
CA TRP A 469 -13.07 -22.73 9.68
C TRP A 469 -13.96 -21.48 9.67
N LEU A 470 -14.10 -20.79 10.81
CA LEU A 470 -14.79 -19.50 10.86
C LEU A 470 -14.01 -18.42 10.10
N GLU A 471 -12.70 -18.35 10.29
CA GLU A 471 -11.86 -17.41 9.56
C GLU A 471 -11.85 -17.70 8.06
N GLU A 472 -11.83 -18.97 7.64
CA GLU A 472 -12.01 -19.36 6.23
C GLU A 472 -13.31 -18.77 5.66
N PHE A 473 -14.43 -18.91 6.39
CA PHE A 473 -15.68 -18.27 6.00
C PHE A 473 -15.56 -16.74 5.94
N LEU A 474 -14.95 -16.11 6.96
CA LEU A 474 -14.80 -14.66 7.07
C LEU A 474 -13.85 -14.06 6.01
N ASN A 475 -12.89 -14.85 5.53
CA ASN A 475 -11.92 -14.50 4.50
C ASN A 475 -12.51 -14.59 3.09
N GLY A 476 -13.78 -14.98 2.95
CA GLY A 476 -14.50 -14.96 1.66
C GLY A 476 -14.51 -13.58 0.98
N VAL A 477 -14.41 -12.49 1.74
CA VAL A 477 -14.26 -11.13 1.18
C VAL A 477 -12.94 -10.89 0.44
N ASP A 478 -11.96 -11.76 0.68
CA ASP A 478 -10.64 -11.74 0.10
C ASP A 478 -10.54 -12.69 -1.13
N SER A 479 -11.61 -13.43 -1.45
CA SER A 479 -11.63 -14.50 -2.48
C SER A 479 -11.72 -14.04 -3.95
N SER A 480 -11.70 -12.74 -4.23
CA SER A 480 -11.41 -12.20 -5.59
C SER A 480 -9.92 -12.28 -5.96
N GLN A 481 -9.19 -13.13 -5.24
CA GLN A 481 -7.81 -13.53 -5.35
C GLN A 481 -7.90 -15.06 -5.36
N GLY A 482 -7.38 -15.72 -6.38
CA GLY A 482 -7.75 -17.07 -6.82
C GLY A 482 -8.06 -18.09 -5.71
N SER A 483 -8.95 -19.04 -6.02
CA SER A 483 -9.57 -20.04 -5.14
C SER A 483 -8.62 -21.03 -4.42
N ASN A 484 -7.36 -20.66 -4.21
CA ASN A 484 -6.26 -21.43 -3.66
C ASN A 484 -5.32 -20.59 -2.76
N GLY A 485 -5.66 -19.33 -2.43
CA GLY A 485 -4.86 -18.50 -1.52
C GLY A 485 -3.51 -18.01 -2.10
N ILE A 486 -3.36 -18.08 -3.42
CA ILE A 486 -2.21 -17.61 -4.21
C ILE A 486 -2.77 -16.71 -5.31
N THR A 487 -2.27 -15.47 -5.41
CA THR A 487 -2.52 -14.60 -6.58
C THR A 487 -1.19 -14.32 -7.23
N THR A 488 -0.96 -14.92 -8.38
CA THR A 488 0.26 -14.68 -9.14
C THR A 488 0.17 -13.34 -9.86
N ASN A 489 1.25 -12.57 -9.84
CA ASN A 489 1.39 -11.37 -10.64
C ASN A 489 2.74 -11.45 -11.36
N ALA A 490 2.73 -11.43 -12.70
CA ALA A 490 3.90 -11.57 -13.56
C ALA A 490 4.69 -10.26 -13.77
N GLY A 491 4.18 -9.15 -13.22
CA GLY A 491 4.66 -7.80 -13.43
C GLY A 491 3.96 -7.12 -14.61
N ASN A 492 4.14 -5.80 -14.74
CA ASN A 492 3.57 -5.02 -15.82
C ASN A 492 4.22 -5.35 -17.17
N ASP A 493 3.46 -5.19 -18.25
CA ASP A 493 3.99 -5.23 -19.61
C ASP A 493 5.14 -4.22 -19.79
N VAL A 494 6.19 -4.65 -20.48
CA VAL A 494 7.42 -3.86 -20.68
C VAL A 494 7.64 -3.62 -22.16
N THR A 495 8.10 -2.42 -22.53
CA THR A 495 8.57 -2.12 -23.89
C THR A 495 10.08 -1.89 -23.88
N THR A 496 10.82 -2.52 -24.78
CA THR A 496 12.29 -2.40 -24.91
C THR A 496 12.72 -2.52 -26.37
N CYS A 497 13.96 -2.15 -26.68
CA CYS A 497 14.48 -2.19 -28.05
C CYS A 497 14.92 -3.60 -28.44
N GLU A 498 14.88 -3.90 -29.75
CA GLU A 498 15.39 -5.17 -30.28
C GLU A 498 16.83 -5.45 -29.81
N GLY A 499 17.04 -6.61 -29.20
CA GLY A 499 18.34 -7.06 -28.71
C GLY A 499 18.71 -6.61 -27.29
N GLU A 500 17.88 -5.80 -26.62
CA GLU A 500 18.07 -5.44 -25.22
C GLU A 500 17.54 -6.52 -24.26
N SER A 501 18.20 -6.65 -23.11
CA SER A 501 17.76 -7.54 -22.03
C SER A 501 16.87 -6.77 -21.06
N THR A 502 15.74 -7.35 -20.68
CA THR A 502 14.88 -6.86 -19.59
C THR A 502 14.74 -7.91 -18.49
N THR A 503 14.44 -7.47 -17.26
CA THR A 503 14.19 -8.37 -16.12
C THR A 503 12.70 -8.38 -15.79
N LEU A 504 12.10 -9.56 -15.84
CA LEU A 504 10.73 -9.80 -15.40
C LEU A 504 10.76 -10.28 -13.95
N THR A 505 9.85 -9.77 -13.12
CA THR A 505 9.77 -10.15 -11.71
C THR A 505 8.33 -10.49 -11.36
N ALA A 506 8.11 -11.74 -10.98
CA ALA A 506 6.83 -12.25 -10.53
C ALA A 506 6.71 -12.24 -9.00
N SER A 507 5.47 -12.12 -8.51
CA SER A 507 5.11 -12.21 -7.10
C SER A 507 3.92 -13.15 -6.91
N GLY A 508 3.53 -13.40 -5.65
CA GLY A 508 2.31 -14.15 -5.35
C GLY A 508 2.48 -15.59 -4.87
N GLY A 509 3.68 -16.19 -5.02
CA GLY A 509 3.94 -17.56 -4.56
C GLY A 509 5.29 -17.76 -3.87
N SER A 510 5.48 -18.93 -3.30
CA SER A 510 6.73 -19.37 -2.65
C SER A 510 7.73 -19.97 -3.64
N THR A 511 7.24 -20.58 -4.72
CA THR A 511 8.07 -21.07 -5.85
C THR A 511 7.40 -20.71 -7.17
N TYR A 512 8.17 -20.70 -8.26
CA TYR A 512 7.74 -20.20 -9.56
C TYR A 512 8.09 -21.19 -10.67
N LEU A 513 7.31 -21.17 -11.75
CA LEU A 513 7.63 -21.84 -13.01
C LEU A 513 7.23 -20.95 -14.17
N TRP A 514 8.22 -20.45 -14.90
CA TRP A 514 8.01 -19.69 -16.13
C TRP A 514 7.84 -20.61 -17.33
N ASN A 515 7.16 -20.13 -18.37
CA ASN A 515 7.09 -20.83 -19.67
C ASN A 515 8.47 -20.99 -20.35
N THR A 516 9.49 -20.27 -19.89
CA THR A 516 10.91 -20.45 -20.27
C THR A 516 11.57 -21.66 -19.60
N GLY A 517 10.93 -22.24 -18.57
CA GLY A 517 11.47 -23.29 -17.71
C GLY A 517 12.26 -22.79 -16.49
N ALA A 518 12.40 -21.47 -16.33
CA ALA A 518 13.02 -20.88 -15.15
C ALA A 518 12.12 -20.99 -13.91
N THR A 519 12.73 -21.07 -12.72
CA THR A 519 11.99 -21.32 -11.46
C THR A 519 12.21 -20.25 -10.38
N THR A 520 12.83 -19.14 -10.74
CA THR A 520 13.08 -17.99 -9.84
C THR A 520 12.00 -16.93 -9.99
N ALA A 521 11.79 -16.13 -8.94
CA ALA A 521 10.85 -15.00 -8.98
C ALA A 521 11.22 -13.98 -10.05
N SER A 522 12.52 -13.77 -10.30
CA SER A 522 13.02 -12.89 -11.35
C SER A 522 13.75 -13.66 -12.44
N ILE A 523 13.54 -13.28 -13.70
CA ILE A 523 14.22 -13.82 -14.88
C ILE A 523 14.68 -12.69 -15.80
N ALA A 524 15.84 -12.85 -16.42
CA ALA A 524 16.30 -11.96 -17.49
C ALA A 524 15.91 -12.55 -18.84
N VAL A 525 15.27 -11.77 -19.69
CA VAL A 525 14.82 -12.15 -21.03
C VAL A 525 15.32 -11.14 -22.07
N ASN A 526 15.57 -11.61 -23.29
CA ASN A 526 15.99 -10.80 -24.43
C ASN A 526 15.28 -11.31 -25.70
N PRO A 527 13.98 -11.03 -25.88
CA PRO A 527 13.26 -11.44 -27.06
C PRO A 527 13.54 -10.51 -28.25
N ASN A 528 13.59 -11.06 -29.48
CA ASN A 528 13.78 -10.27 -30.71
C ASN A 528 12.46 -9.77 -31.33
N THR A 529 11.32 -10.24 -30.80
CA THR A 529 9.96 -9.87 -31.23
C THR A 529 9.07 -9.79 -30.00
N THR A 530 7.96 -9.05 -30.08
CA THR A 530 6.97 -9.00 -29.00
C THR A 530 6.60 -10.41 -28.53
N THR A 531 6.82 -10.68 -27.24
CA THR A 531 6.70 -12.02 -26.65
C THR A 531 6.01 -11.94 -25.29
N THR A 532 5.02 -12.82 -25.07
CA THR A 532 4.35 -12.97 -23.78
C THR A 532 4.98 -14.09 -22.97
N TYR A 533 5.23 -13.82 -21.69
CA TYR A 533 5.79 -14.75 -20.72
C TYR A 533 4.75 -15.05 -19.64
N THR A 534 4.45 -16.32 -19.45
CA THR A 534 3.55 -16.80 -18.40
C THR A 534 4.36 -17.31 -17.22
N VAL A 535 3.98 -16.94 -16.00
CA VAL A 535 4.51 -17.53 -14.76
C VAL A 535 3.39 -18.20 -13.98
N THR A 536 3.66 -19.41 -13.49
CA THR A 536 2.84 -20.09 -12.50
C THR A 536 3.54 -19.99 -11.15
N ALA A 537 2.90 -19.39 -10.15
CA ALA A 537 3.43 -19.38 -8.79
C ALA A 537 2.71 -20.44 -7.95
N PHE A 538 3.46 -21.09 -7.05
CA PHE A 538 2.96 -22.14 -6.18
C PHE A 538 3.09 -21.72 -4.72
N ASP A 539 2.18 -22.22 -3.87
CA ASP A 539 2.27 -22.07 -2.42
C ASP A 539 3.47 -22.83 -1.83
N VAL A 540 3.68 -22.65 -0.51
CA VAL A 540 4.76 -23.32 0.22
C VAL A 540 4.66 -24.84 0.21
N THR A 541 3.45 -25.38 -0.02
CA THR A 541 3.20 -26.84 -0.09
C THR A 541 3.42 -27.41 -1.48
N GLY A 542 3.47 -26.56 -2.51
CA GLY A 542 3.55 -26.95 -3.91
C GLY A 542 2.27 -27.55 -4.48
N THR A 543 1.15 -27.47 -3.76
CA THR A 543 -0.14 -28.10 -4.16
C THR A 543 -1.12 -27.11 -4.76
N ASN A 544 -1.03 -25.84 -4.36
CA ASN A 544 -1.86 -24.75 -4.84
C ASN A 544 -1.04 -23.87 -5.77
N SER A 545 -1.64 -23.45 -6.88
CA SER A 545 -1.00 -22.56 -7.85
C SER A 545 -1.98 -21.59 -8.49
N ASP A 546 -1.44 -20.46 -8.93
CA ASP A 546 -2.09 -19.50 -9.81
C ASP A 546 -1.11 -19.10 -10.92
N SER A 547 -1.58 -18.42 -11.96
CA SER A 547 -0.74 -18.03 -13.09
C SER A 547 -1.13 -16.67 -13.65
N ASP A 548 -0.12 -15.92 -14.08
CA ASP A 548 -0.28 -14.62 -14.71
C ASP A 548 0.70 -14.43 -15.88
N ASP A 549 0.41 -13.46 -16.75
CA ASP A 549 1.14 -13.17 -17.98
C ASP A 549 1.75 -11.77 -17.96
N VAL A 550 2.95 -11.63 -18.54
CA VAL A 550 3.59 -10.35 -18.83
C VAL A 550 4.04 -10.30 -20.29
N THR A 551 3.72 -9.23 -20.99
CA THR A 551 4.09 -9.02 -22.39
C THR A 551 5.30 -8.09 -22.51
N VAL A 552 6.36 -8.58 -23.15
CA VAL A 552 7.51 -7.78 -23.55
C VAL A 552 7.31 -7.35 -25.00
N THR A 553 6.95 -6.09 -25.21
CA THR A 553 6.83 -5.47 -26.54
C THR A 553 8.20 -5.01 -27.03
N ILE A 554 8.55 -5.38 -28.27
CA ILE A 554 9.84 -5.03 -28.87
C ILE A 554 9.64 -3.95 -29.92
N ASP A 555 10.22 -2.79 -29.67
CA ASP A 555 10.36 -1.73 -30.65
C ASP A 555 11.56 -2.04 -31.57
N ALA A 556 11.31 -1.99 -32.88
CA ALA A 556 12.35 -2.23 -33.87
C ALA A 556 13.37 -1.08 -33.88
N LEU A 557 14.65 -1.40 -34.08
CA LEU A 557 15.68 -0.39 -34.26
C LEU A 557 15.40 0.45 -35.52
N PRO A 558 15.66 1.78 -35.49
CA PRO A 558 15.60 2.59 -36.70
C PRO A 558 16.65 2.10 -37.71
N THR A 559 16.38 2.24 -39.01
CA THR A 559 17.40 1.99 -40.04
C THR A 559 18.24 3.25 -40.24
N ALA A 560 19.29 3.43 -39.43
CA ALA A 560 20.14 4.61 -39.52
C ALA A 560 20.80 4.72 -40.91
N ASN A 561 20.77 5.93 -41.50
CA ASN A 561 21.40 6.19 -42.80
C ASN A 561 21.96 7.62 -42.82
N ALA A 562 23.28 7.75 -42.85
CA ALA A 562 24.04 9.01 -42.89
C ALA A 562 24.14 9.63 -44.30
N GLY A 563 23.68 8.91 -45.32
CA GLY A 563 23.81 9.24 -46.73
C GLY A 563 25.04 8.59 -47.39
N ASN A 564 25.15 8.74 -48.71
CA ASN A 564 26.27 8.21 -49.48
C ASN A 564 27.56 9.00 -49.23
N ASN A 565 28.72 8.33 -49.34
CA ASN A 565 30.03 8.99 -49.33
C ASN A 565 30.10 10.11 -50.36
N VAL A 566 30.76 11.22 -50.00
CA VAL A 566 30.85 12.43 -50.81
C VAL A 566 32.32 12.77 -51.10
N GLU A 567 32.62 13.17 -52.32
CA GLU A 567 33.91 13.78 -52.68
C GLU A 567 33.76 15.29 -52.84
N THR A 568 34.70 16.06 -52.29
CA THR A 568 34.70 17.53 -52.36
C THR A 568 36.12 18.09 -52.53
N CYS A 569 36.25 19.33 -52.97
CA CYS A 569 37.53 20.03 -53.02
C CYS A 569 37.80 20.75 -51.69
N LEU A 570 39.08 20.88 -51.32
CA LEU A 570 39.49 21.65 -50.15
C LEU A 570 38.83 23.04 -50.10
N GLY A 571 38.20 23.37 -48.96
CA GLY A 571 37.52 24.64 -48.71
C GLY A 571 36.05 24.69 -49.16
N THR A 572 35.52 23.63 -49.74
CA THR A 572 34.10 23.56 -50.19
C THR A 572 33.24 22.86 -49.14
N ALA A 573 32.19 23.55 -48.67
CA ALA A 573 31.22 22.96 -47.75
C ALA A 573 30.31 21.94 -48.44
N VAL A 574 29.97 20.87 -47.73
CA VAL A 574 29.08 19.78 -48.15
C VAL A 574 27.93 19.67 -47.16
N THR A 575 26.72 19.43 -47.65
CA THR A 575 25.55 19.11 -46.83
C THR A 575 25.37 17.60 -46.75
N LEU A 576 25.36 17.05 -45.54
CA LEU A 576 25.03 15.66 -45.25
C LEU A 576 23.59 15.61 -44.73
N ILE A 577 22.81 14.63 -45.18
CA ILE A 577 21.39 14.48 -44.83
C ILE A 577 21.19 13.04 -44.35
N ALA A 578 20.81 12.89 -43.09
CA ALA A 578 20.48 11.60 -42.51
C ALA A 578 18.99 11.25 -42.69
N SER A 579 18.67 9.96 -42.59
CA SER A 579 17.30 9.44 -42.58
C SER A 579 17.19 8.21 -41.68
N GLY A 580 15.96 7.70 -41.48
CA GLY A 580 15.72 6.46 -40.74
C GLY A 580 15.05 6.60 -39.38
N GLY A 581 14.83 7.82 -38.88
CA GLY A 581 14.21 8.03 -37.57
C GLY A 581 13.64 9.43 -37.36
N THR A 582 13.26 9.72 -36.11
CA THR A 582 12.59 10.96 -35.71
C THR A 582 13.54 11.99 -35.10
N SER A 583 14.70 11.58 -34.60
CA SER A 583 15.75 12.46 -34.09
C SER A 583 17.15 11.97 -34.50
N TYR A 584 18.11 12.90 -34.50
CA TYR A 584 19.45 12.70 -35.03
C TYR A 584 20.47 13.31 -34.06
N LEU A 585 21.65 12.69 -33.92
CA LEU A 585 22.80 13.25 -33.22
C LEU A 585 24.08 12.93 -34.02
N TRP A 586 24.66 13.96 -34.62
CA TRP A 586 25.92 13.82 -35.32
C TRP A 586 27.10 13.84 -34.35
N ASN A 587 28.22 13.20 -34.71
CA ASN A 587 29.48 13.28 -33.95
C ASN A 587 30.06 14.70 -33.82
N THR A 588 29.49 15.68 -34.53
CA THR A 588 29.78 17.11 -34.39
C THR A 588 29.00 17.77 -33.24
N GLY A 589 28.06 17.06 -32.60
CA GLY A 589 27.16 17.56 -31.55
C GLY A 589 25.87 18.19 -32.08
N VAL A 590 25.64 18.21 -33.40
CA VAL A 590 24.44 18.79 -34.00
C VAL A 590 23.30 17.78 -34.03
N THR A 591 22.07 18.22 -33.73
CA THR A 591 20.89 17.36 -33.58
C THR A 591 19.86 17.44 -34.71
N THR A 592 20.20 18.11 -35.81
CA THR A 592 19.32 18.26 -36.99
C THR A 592 19.51 17.11 -37.98
N GLN A 593 18.46 16.81 -38.74
CA GLN A 593 18.49 15.78 -39.80
C GLN A 593 19.61 16.03 -40.83
N SER A 594 19.95 17.29 -41.10
CA SER A 594 21.05 17.66 -41.99
C SER A 594 22.11 18.51 -41.29
N ILE A 595 23.37 18.33 -41.68
CA ILE A 595 24.50 19.18 -41.27
C ILE A 595 25.27 19.71 -42.46
N SER A 596 25.87 20.89 -42.31
CA SER A 596 26.80 21.46 -43.28
C SER A 596 28.23 21.39 -42.73
N VAL A 597 29.11 20.68 -43.42
CA VAL A 597 30.49 20.42 -42.98
C VAL A 597 31.50 20.91 -44.02
N ASN A 598 32.68 21.35 -43.58
CA ASN A 598 33.76 21.79 -44.47
C ASN A 598 35.11 21.26 -43.96
N PRO A 599 35.39 19.96 -44.12
CA PRO A 599 36.62 19.36 -43.60
C PRO A 599 37.84 19.73 -44.46
N ASN A 600 39.01 19.88 -43.82
CA ASN A 600 40.28 20.16 -44.50
C ASN A 600 41.02 18.89 -44.98
N VAL A 601 40.60 17.73 -44.50
CA VAL A 601 41.13 16.40 -44.82
C VAL A 601 39.97 15.42 -44.91
N THR A 602 40.17 14.26 -45.54
CA THR A 602 39.15 13.21 -45.55
C THR A 602 38.70 12.89 -44.13
N THR A 603 37.40 13.06 -43.85
CA THR A 603 36.81 12.96 -42.51
C THR A 603 35.57 12.08 -42.55
N THR A 604 35.41 11.22 -41.55
CA THR A 604 34.20 10.43 -41.34
C THR A 604 33.25 11.15 -40.39
N TYR A 605 31.99 11.26 -40.78
CA TYR A 605 30.90 11.79 -39.97
C TYR A 605 29.94 10.66 -39.65
N SER A 606 29.67 10.42 -38.37
CA SER A 606 28.67 9.45 -37.92
C SER A 606 27.45 10.16 -37.36
N VAL A 607 26.28 9.54 -37.55
CA VAL A 607 25.00 9.98 -37.01
C VAL A 607 24.37 8.85 -36.22
N GLU A 608 23.94 9.16 -35.01
CA GLU A 608 23.00 8.34 -34.24
C GLU A 608 21.57 8.78 -34.60
N VAL A 609 20.75 7.81 -34.99
CA VAL A 609 19.35 8.01 -35.39
C VAL A 609 18.47 7.33 -34.36
N THR A 610 17.47 8.03 -33.82
CA THR A 610 16.56 7.49 -32.80
C THR A 610 15.12 7.46 -33.30
N GLN A 611 14.39 6.39 -33.00
CA GLN A 611 12.95 6.21 -33.23
C GLN A 611 12.35 5.41 -32.08
N ASN A 612 11.21 5.86 -31.53
CA ASN A 612 10.53 5.23 -30.39
C ASN A 612 11.45 4.95 -29.18
N GLY A 613 12.46 5.80 -28.96
CA GLY A 613 13.44 5.62 -27.88
C GLY A 613 14.62 4.68 -28.22
N CYS A 614 14.53 3.92 -29.32
CA CYS A 614 15.60 3.03 -29.80
C CYS A 614 16.53 3.76 -30.78
N SER A 615 17.84 3.49 -30.72
CA SER A 615 18.82 4.12 -31.61
C SER A 615 19.72 3.15 -32.37
N ASP A 616 20.11 3.57 -33.57
CA ASP A 616 21.10 2.92 -34.42
C ASP A 616 22.03 3.98 -35.01
N THR A 617 23.20 3.58 -35.52
CA THR A 617 24.21 4.50 -36.04
C THR A 617 24.64 4.16 -37.45
N ASP A 618 24.89 5.19 -38.26
CA ASP A 618 25.52 5.04 -39.58
C ASP A 618 26.57 6.14 -39.80
N ALA A 619 27.46 5.94 -40.77
CA ALA A 619 28.55 6.87 -41.04
C ALA A 619 28.78 7.10 -42.54
N VAL A 620 29.14 8.34 -42.85
CA VAL A 620 29.48 8.82 -44.19
C VAL A 620 30.90 9.37 -44.23
N ILE A 621 31.65 9.04 -45.28
CA ILE A 621 33.01 9.55 -45.51
C ILE A 621 32.93 10.73 -46.49
N VAL A 622 33.49 11.87 -46.07
CA VAL A 622 33.72 13.04 -46.93
C VAL A 622 35.19 13.04 -47.34
N THR A 623 35.47 12.70 -48.59
CA THR A 623 36.83 12.67 -49.17
C THR A 623 37.20 14.04 -49.72
N VAL A 624 38.33 14.60 -49.26
CA VAL A 624 38.78 15.94 -49.65
C VAL A 624 39.92 15.84 -50.64
N ASN A 625 39.67 16.27 -51.88
CA ASN A 625 40.66 16.32 -52.94
C ASN A 625 41.52 17.59 -52.85
N PRO A 626 42.85 17.49 -52.98
CA PRO A 626 43.73 18.65 -52.94
C PRO A 626 43.52 19.56 -54.16
N ILE A 627 43.75 20.86 -53.98
CA ILE A 627 43.73 21.83 -55.08
C ILE A 627 44.90 21.49 -56.03
N PRO A 628 44.67 21.40 -57.36
CA PRO A 628 45.74 21.16 -58.32
C PRO A 628 46.84 22.22 -58.19
N VAL A 629 48.09 21.77 -58.12
CA VAL A 629 49.26 22.66 -58.16
C VAL A 629 49.56 22.95 -59.63
N ILE A 630 49.47 24.23 -60.05
CA ILE A 630 49.79 24.68 -61.42
C ILE A 630 51.29 24.87 -61.59
#